data_AF-A0A1I5GPU7-F1
#
_entry.id   AF-A0A1I5GPU7-F1
#
_cell.length_a   1.000
_cell.length_b   1.000
_cell.length_c   1.000
_cell.angle_alpha   90.00
_cell.angle_beta   90.00
_cell.angle_gamma   90.00
#
_symmetry.space_group_name_H-M   'P 1'
#
loop_
_entity.id
_entity.type
_entity.pdbx_description
1 polymer ?
#
loop_
_entity_poly.entity_id
_entity_poly.type
_entity_poly.pdbx_seq_one_letter_code
_entity_poly.pdbx_strand_id
1 'polypeptide(L)'
;MSEVQQVVARALHDTRDGGTAVLGADSGAHGIVQWISFGADGYVIEVPDPALHRPGRLRRLLGRSAPAAPGLGDEQVRALEHLGFAPGEHGYELHVGPAELGHDQLVHVITQALGAVGLDGGPVSSEVF
;
A
#
# COMPACT_ATOMS: atom_id res chain seq x y z
N MET A 1 -0.31 -18.37 -9.30
CA MET A 1 -0.06 -16.98 -8.87
C MET A 1 -1.29 -16.16 -9.23
N SER A 2 -1.94 -15.53 -8.26
CA SER A 2 -3.14 -14.71 -8.52
C SER A 2 -2.78 -13.46 -9.34
N GLU A 3 -3.79 -12.81 -9.92
CA GLU A 3 -3.60 -11.55 -10.66
C GLU A 3 -2.96 -10.46 -9.77
N VAL A 4 -3.45 -10.31 -8.54
CA VAL A 4 -2.86 -9.39 -7.54
C VAL A 4 -1.38 -9.71 -7.29
N GLN A 5 -1.02 -10.99 -7.10
CA GLN A 5 0.38 -11.38 -6.92
C GLN A 5 1.25 -11.06 -8.13
N GLN A 6 0.70 -11.18 -9.35
CA GLN A 6 1.40 -10.83 -10.58
C GLN A 6 1.67 -9.33 -10.67
N VAL A 7 0.68 -8.50 -10.33
CA VAL A 7 0.82 -7.03 -10.29
C VAL A 7 1.87 -6.62 -9.25
N VAL A 8 1.79 -7.18 -8.04
CA VAL A 8 2.76 -6.92 -6.97
C VAL A 8 4.18 -7.34 -7.38
N ALA A 9 4.35 -8.56 -7.88
CA ALA A 9 5.66 -9.06 -8.31
C ALA A 9 6.25 -8.19 -9.42
N ARG A 10 5.41 -7.73 -10.36
CA ARG A 10 5.84 -6.84 -11.43
C ARG A 10 6.29 -5.48 -10.89
N ALA A 11 5.50 -4.84 -10.03
CA ALA A 11 5.85 -3.55 -9.46
C ALA A 11 7.13 -3.62 -8.59
N LEU A 12 7.31 -4.70 -7.81
CA LEU A 12 8.55 -4.94 -7.06
C LEU A 12 9.76 -5.13 -7.97
N HIS A 13 9.58 -5.85 -9.08
CA HIS A 13 10.64 -6.01 -10.08
C HIS A 13 11.03 -4.68 -10.72
N ASP A 14 10.04 -3.86 -11.07
CA ASP A 14 10.26 -2.58 -11.74
C ASP A 14 10.88 -1.52 -10.81
N THR A 15 10.69 -1.64 -9.49
CA THR A 15 11.27 -0.74 -8.47
C THR A 15 12.53 -1.28 -7.79
N ARG A 16 13.03 -2.47 -8.16
CA ARG A 16 14.11 -3.17 -7.41
C ARG A 16 15.44 -2.43 -7.32
N ASP A 17 15.72 -1.55 -8.29
CA ASP A 17 16.98 -0.79 -8.39
C ASP A 17 16.81 0.65 -7.84
N GLY A 18 15.68 0.90 -7.16
CA GLY A 18 15.24 2.20 -6.68
C GLY A 18 13.95 2.65 -7.38
N GLY A 19 13.06 3.31 -6.65
CA GLY A 19 11.81 3.85 -7.20
C GLY A 19 10.62 3.70 -6.25
N THR A 20 9.47 4.18 -6.68
CA THR A 20 8.24 4.17 -5.89
C THR A 20 7.16 3.39 -6.61
N ALA A 21 6.33 2.64 -5.89
CA ALA A 21 5.09 2.12 -6.44
C ALA A 21 3.91 2.39 -5.53
N VAL A 22 2.73 2.52 -6.13
CA VAL A 22 1.45 2.66 -5.45
C VAL A 22 0.48 1.65 -6.06
N LEU A 23 -0.09 0.79 -5.21
CA LEU A 23 -1.06 -0.23 -5.59
C LEU A 23 -2.38 -0.01 -4.86
N GLY A 24 -3.49 -0.16 -5.58
CA GLY A 24 -4.83 0.02 -5.02
C GLY A 24 -5.93 -0.49 -5.95
N ALA A 25 -7.18 -0.39 -5.52
CA ALA A 25 -8.32 -0.67 -6.38
C ALA A 25 -8.54 0.48 -7.38
N ASP A 26 -8.87 0.14 -8.62
CA ASP A 26 -9.21 1.12 -9.68
C ASP A 26 -10.35 2.07 -9.29
N SER A 27 -11.24 1.63 -8.40
CA SER A 27 -12.36 2.43 -7.90
C SER A 27 -11.91 3.58 -6.98
N GLY A 28 -10.69 3.52 -6.45
CA GLY A 28 -10.16 4.46 -5.45
C GLY A 28 -10.96 4.46 -4.14
N ALA A 29 -11.83 3.47 -3.92
CA ALA A 29 -12.75 3.40 -2.78
C ALA A 29 -12.17 2.64 -1.57
N HIS A 30 -11.05 1.96 -1.77
CA HIS A 30 -10.42 1.06 -0.79
C HIS A 30 -8.96 1.45 -0.56
N GLY A 31 -8.37 0.94 0.53
CA GLY A 31 -7.01 1.28 0.94
C GLY A 31 -5.98 0.98 -0.15
N ILE A 32 -4.86 1.69 -0.08
CA ILE A 32 -3.72 1.50 -0.98
C ILE A 32 -2.55 0.92 -0.19
N VAL A 33 -1.63 0.27 -0.89
CA VAL A 33 -0.30 -0.04 -0.39
C VAL A 33 0.70 0.64 -1.31
N GLN A 34 1.61 1.41 -0.73
CA GLN A 34 2.68 2.07 -1.48
C GLN A 34 4.03 1.70 -0.89
N TRP A 35 5.10 1.88 -1.65
CA TRP A 35 6.45 1.72 -1.12
C TRP A 35 7.46 2.58 -1.85
N ILE A 36 8.55 2.85 -1.15
CA ILE A 36 9.80 3.38 -1.72
C ILE A 36 10.86 2.28 -1.59
N SER A 37 11.47 1.94 -2.72
CA SER A 37 12.65 1.10 -2.80
C SER A 37 13.89 1.97 -2.79
N PHE A 38 14.83 1.64 -1.91
CA PHE A 38 16.16 2.24 -1.86
C PHE A 38 17.20 1.33 -2.55
N GLY A 39 16.75 0.48 -3.48
CA GLY A 39 17.59 -0.48 -4.18
C GLY A 39 18.14 -1.53 -3.22
N ALA A 40 19.46 -1.63 -3.14
CA ALA A 40 20.12 -2.57 -2.24
C ALA A 40 19.91 -2.27 -0.75
N ASP A 41 19.48 -1.06 -0.39
CA ASP A 41 19.32 -0.63 1.00
C ASP A 41 17.97 -1.04 1.62
N GLY A 42 17.03 -1.55 0.82
CA GLY A 42 15.76 -2.10 1.29
C GLY A 42 14.53 -1.30 0.87
N TYR A 43 13.42 -1.50 1.60
CA TYR A 43 12.11 -0.93 1.30
C TYR A 43 11.50 -0.26 2.52
N VAL A 44 10.76 0.82 2.28
CA VAL A 44 9.74 1.31 3.21
C VAL A 44 8.39 1.10 2.55
N ILE A 45 7.56 0.25 3.15
CA ILE A 45 6.22 -0.10 2.67
C ILE A 45 5.22 0.59 3.57
N GLU A 46 4.26 1.31 2.99
CA GLU A 46 3.27 2.08 3.72
C GLU A 46 1.86 1.66 3.32
N VAL A 47 0.99 1.65 4.33
CA VAL A 47 -0.45 1.50 4.21
C VAL A 47 -1.08 2.78 4.75
N PRO A 48 -1.34 3.76 3.88
CA PRO A 48 -2.08 4.98 4.17
C PRO A 48 -3.41 4.74 4.89
N ASP A 49 -3.65 5.45 6.00
CA ASP A 49 -4.99 5.53 6.58
C ASP A 49 -5.83 6.51 5.74
N PRO A 50 -6.95 6.08 5.12
CA PRO A 50 -7.79 6.96 4.29
C PRO A 50 -8.35 8.19 5.05
N ALA A 51 -8.48 8.11 6.37
CA ALA A 51 -8.92 9.25 7.19
C ALA A 51 -7.81 10.30 7.36
N LEU A 52 -6.54 9.88 7.33
CA LEU A 52 -5.35 10.74 7.46
C LEU A 52 -4.89 11.25 6.09
N HIS A 53 -4.94 10.40 5.06
CA HIS A 53 -4.65 10.75 3.68
C HIS A 53 -5.84 11.43 3.00
N ARG A 54 -5.97 12.74 3.20
CA ARG A 54 -6.80 13.56 2.30
C ARG A 54 -5.97 13.94 1.07
N PRO A 55 -6.42 13.69 -0.18
CA PRO A 55 -5.92 14.41 -1.34
C PRO A 55 -6.34 15.88 -1.23
N GLY A 56 -5.58 16.62 -0.44
CA GLY A 56 -5.86 18.00 -0.06
C GLY A 56 -5.18 18.97 -1.00
N ARG A 57 -5.93 19.53 -1.96
CA ARG A 57 -6.04 20.99 -2.23
C ARG A 57 -6.87 21.31 -3.48
N LEU A 58 -6.91 20.45 -4.50
CA LEU A 58 -7.67 20.70 -5.73
C LEU A 58 -9.18 20.47 -5.61
N ARG A 59 -9.62 19.50 -4.79
CA ARG A 59 -11.05 19.17 -4.63
C ARG A 59 -11.87 20.21 -3.86
N ARG A 60 -11.21 21.09 -3.07
CA ARG A 60 -11.89 22.18 -2.34
C ARG A 60 -12.40 23.29 -3.27
N LEU A 61 -11.85 23.42 -4.48
CA LEU A 61 -12.24 24.43 -5.46
C LEU A 61 -13.54 24.10 -6.21
N LEU A 62 -14.00 22.84 -6.19
CA LEU A 62 -15.18 22.38 -6.96
C LEU A 62 -16.45 22.16 -6.10
N GLY A 63 -16.48 22.65 -4.86
CA GLY A 63 -17.72 22.77 -4.07
C GLY A 63 -18.42 21.47 -3.65
N ARG A 64 -17.89 20.30 -3.99
CA ARG A 64 -18.41 19.01 -3.54
C ARG A 64 -17.60 18.48 -2.37
N SER A 65 -18.10 18.71 -1.16
CA SER A 65 -17.62 18.03 0.05
C SER A 65 -17.90 16.53 -0.10
N ALA A 66 -16.94 15.76 -0.59
CA ALA A 66 -16.99 14.32 -0.44
C ALA A 66 -16.97 14.02 1.07
N PRO A 67 -17.80 13.08 1.56
CA PRO A 67 -17.75 12.67 2.96
C PRO A 67 -16.35 12.19 3.31
N ALA A 68 -15.93 12.41 4.56
CA ALA A 68 -14.66 11.88 5.05
C ALA A 68 -14.66 10.36 4.85
N ALA A 69 -13.60 9.83 4.24
CA ALA A 69 -13.43 8.39 4.16
C ALA A 69 -13.28 7.85 5.59
N PRO A 70 -13.95 6.74 5.94
CA PRO A 70 -13.68 6.07 7.21
C PRO A 70 -12.21 5.62 7.22
N GLY A 71 -11.57 5.73 8.39
CA GLY A 71 -10.21 5.24 8.56
C GLY A 71 -10.14 3.72 8.62
N LEU A 72 -8.93 3.19 8.84
CA LEU A 72 -8.75 1.74 9.02
C LEU A 72 -9.50 1.25 10.27
N GLY A 73 -10.27 0.18 10.11
CA GLY A 73 -10.96 -0.48 11.23
C GLY A 73 -10.03 -1.35 12.07
N ASP A 74 -10.45 -1.67 13.31
CA ASP A 74 -9.66 -2.47 14.26
C ASP A 74 -9.18 -3.83 13.70
N GLU A 75 -10.00 -4.50 12.88
CA GLU A 75 -9.61 -5.77 12.25
C GLU A 75 -8.50 -5.58 11.21
N GLN A 76 -8.58 -4.49 10.43
CA GLN A 76 -7.57 -4.15 9.42
C GLN A 76 -6.24 -3.79 10.10
N VAL A 77 -6.30 -3.00 11.17
CA VAL A 77 -5.14 -2.67 12.00
C VAL A 77 -4.47 -3.93 12.54
N ARG A 78 -5.22 -4.83 13.16
CA ARG A 78 -4.67 -6.08 13.70
C ARG A 78 -4.04 -6.96 12.62
N ALA A 79 -4.64 -7.01 11.43
CA ALA A 79 -4.09 -7.75 10.31
C ALA A 79 -2.74 -7.15 9.84
N LEU A 80 -2.62 -5.82 9.79
CA LEU A 80 -1.37 -5.14 9.46
C LEU A 80 -0.30 -5.36 10.53
N GLU A 81 -0.65 -5.24 11.81
CA GLU A 81 0.26 -5.52 12.92
C GLU A 81 0.77 -6.97 12.91
N HIS A 82 -0.07 -7.93 12.51
CA HIS A 82 0.34 -9.33 12.36
C HIS A 82 1.34 -9.55 11.23
N LEU A 83 1.31 -8.69 10.21
CA LEU A 83 2.31 -8.66 9.12
C LEU A 83 3.58 -7.89 9.49
N GLY A 84 3.65 -7.33 10.70
CA GLY A 84 4.80 -6.60 11.22
C GLY A 84 4.78 -5.10 10.92
N PHE A 85 3.69 -4.56 10.37
CA PHE A 85 3.55 -3.12 10.22
C PHE A 85 3.38 -2.44 11.59
N ALA A 86 3.93 -1.24 11.73
CA ALA A 86 3.82 -0.40 12.91
C ALA A 86 3.19 0.95 12.55
N PRO A 87 2.59 1.68 13.51
CA PRO A 87 2.09 3.03 13.27
C PRO A 87 3.19 3.97 12.77
N GLY A 88 2.91 4.65 11.66
CA GLY A 88 3.75 5.67 11.02
C GLY A 88 3.10 7.05 11.02
N GLU A 89 3.64 7.98 10.24
CA GLU A 89 3.13 9.37 10.21
C GLU A 89 1.73 9.46 9.58
N HIS A 90 1.48 8.67 8.53
CA HIS A 90 0.26 8.78 7.72
C HIS A 90 -0.59 7.49 7.69
N GLY A 91 -0.24 6.50 8.50
CA GLY A 91 -0.89 5.20 8.51
C GLY A 91 0.00 4.17 9.19
N TYR A 92 0.24 3.05 8.51
CA TYR A 92 1.08 1.96 9.00
C TYR A 92 2.26 1.74 8.07
N GLU A 93 3.43 1.46 8.62
CA GLU A 93 4.68 1.32 7.88
C GLU A 93 5.38 0.01 8.24
N LEU A 94 6.04 -0.59 7.25
CA LEU A 94 6.93 -1.71 7.40
C LEU A 94 8.28 -1.35 6.74
N HIS A 95 9.32 -1.34 7.56
CA HIS A 95 10.69 -1.09 7.11
C HIS A 95 11.35 -2.45 6.90
N VAL A 96 11.89 -2.68 5.71
CA VAL A 96 12.53 -3.94 5.31
C VAL A 96 13.96 -3.66 4.91
N GLY A 97 14.92 -4.20 5.65
CA GLY A 97 16.34 -4.09 5.34
C GLY A 97 16.81 -5.01 4.19
N PRO A 98 18.07 -4.86 3.75
CA PRO A 98 18.67 -5.54 2.57
C PRO A 98 18.63 -7.07 2.58
N ALA A 99 18.47 -7.68 3.76
CA ALA A 99 18.56 -9.12 3.98
C ALA A 99 17.38 -9.69 4.76
N GLU A 100 16.35 -8.88 5.03
CA GLU A 100 15.26 -9.28 5.91
C GLU A 100 14.19 -10.09 5.18
N LEU A 101 13.86 -9.72 3.93
CA LEU A 101 12.87 -10.42 3.12
C LEU A 101 13.36 -10.62 1.68
N GLY A 102 13.18 -11.84 1.17
CA GLY A 102 13.35 -12.14 -0.24
C GLY A 102 12.16 -11.67 -1.10
N HIS A 103 12.33 -11.66 -2.42
CA HIS A 103 11.30 -11.19 -3.36
C HIS A 103 9.93 -11.89 -3.16
N ASP A 104 9.91 -13.21 -3.01
CA ASP A 104 8.66 -13.96 -2.81
C ASP A 104 7.96 -13.61 -1.48
N GLN A 105 8.74 -13.31 -0.44
CA GLN A 105 8.21 -12.89 0.86
C GLN A 105 7.65 -11.47 0.79
N LEU A 106 8.33 -10.55 0.08
CA LEU A 106 7.81 -9.21 -0.20
C LEU A 106 6.50 -9.27 -0.98
N VAL A 107 6.43 -10.09 -2.03
CA VAL A 107 5.19 -10.33 -2.80
C VAL A 107 4.08 -10.82 -1.87
N HIS A 108 4.39 -11.77 -0.98
CA HIS A 108 3.43 -12.30 -0.04
C HIS A 108 2.91 -11.23 0.95
N VAL A 109 3.82 -10.50 1.61
CA VAL A 109 3.48 -9.47 2.60
C VAL A 109 2.62 -8.37 1.97
N ILE A 110 3.03 -7.84 0.81
CA ILE A 110 2.27 -6.78 0.12
C ILE A 110 0.90 -7.31 -0.31
N THR A 111 0.81 -8.54 -0.83
CA THR A 111 -0.48 -9.15 -1.20
C THR A 111 -1.40 -9.29 0.01
N GLN A 112 -0.88 -9.71 1.17
CA GLN A 112 -1.65 -9.81 2.41
C GLN A 112 -2.08 -8.43 2.93
N ALA A 113 -1.21 -7.42 2.84
CA ALA A 113 -1.54 -6.06 3.24
C ALA A 113 -2.66 -5.47 2.36
N LEU A 114 -2.62 -5.70 1.03
CA LEU A 114 -3.68 -5.32 0.10
C LEU A 114 -5.03 -5.98 0.48
N GLY A 115 -5.01 -7.28 0.81
CA GLY A 115 -6.20 -7.98 1.30
C GLY A 115 -6.72 -7.41 2.63
N ALA A 116 -5.83 -7.12 3.58
CA ALA A 116 -6.19 -6.55 4.88
C ALA A 116 -6.91 -5.20 4.77
N VAL A 117 -6.54 -4.38 3.79
CA VAL A 117 -7.19 -3.08 3.55
C VAL A 117 -8.43 -3.16 2.64
N GLY A 118 -8.93 -4.38 2.40
CA GLY A 118 -10.21 -4.62 1.75
C GLY A 118 -10.16 -4.53 0.22
N LEU A 119 -9.01 -4.81 -0.40
CA LEU A 119 -8.89 -4.98 -1.85
C LEU A 119 -9.27 -6.41 -2.27
N ASP A 120 -10.45 -6.87 -1.86
CA ASP A 120 -10.91 -8.22 -2.20
C ASP A 120 -11.73 -8.21 -3.51
N GLY A 121 -11.19 -8.87 -4.54
CA GLY A 121 -11.91 -9.29 -5.75
C GLY A 121 -12.08 -8.26 -6.87
N GLY A 122 -11.66 -7.01 -6.65
CA GLY A 122 -11.58 -5.99 -7.71
C GLY A 122 -10.25 -6.01 -8.47
N PRO A 123 -10.19 -5.44 -9.68
CA PRO A 123 -8.91 -5.23 -10.37
C PRO A 123 -8.01 -4.30 -9.55
N VAL A 124 -6.74 -4.69 -9.44
CA VAL A 124 -5.69 -3.91 -8.79
C VAL A 124 -4.84 -3.27 -9.87
N SER A 125 -4.67 -1.95 -9.79
CA SER A 125 -3.70 -1.21 -10.61
C SER A 125 -2.44 -0.90 -9.83
N SER A 126 -1.36 -0.69 -10.57
CA SER A 126 -0.08 -0.24 -10.06
C SER A 126 0.41 0.98 -10.84
N GLU A 127 0.83 2.02 -10.14
CA GLU A 127 1.60 3.13 -10.70
C GLU A 127 3.04 3.03 -10.18
N VAL A 128 4.03 3.14 -11.07
CA VAL A 128 5.47 3.05 -10.74
C VAL A 128 6.17 4.32 -11.22
N PHE A 129 7.04 4.90 -10.39
CA PHE A 129 7.76 6.16 -10.63
C PHE A 129 9.26 6.01 -10.41
#